data_AF-A0A537QJN4-F1
#
_entry.id   AF-A0A537QJN4-F1
#
_cell.length_a   1.000
_cell.length_b   1.000
_cell.length_c   1.000
_cell.angle_alpha   90.00
_cell.angle_beta   90.00
_cell.angle_gamma   90.00
#
_symmetry.space_group_name_H-M   'P 1'
#
loop_
_entity.id
_entity.type
_entity.pdbx_description
1 polymer ?
#
loop_
_entity_poly.entity_id
_entity_poly.type
_entity_poly.pdbx_seq_one_letter_code
_entity_poly.pdbx_strand_id
1 'polypeptide(L)'
;MFGPAPERRPDNVAFYGLLSEADAKCVYSGDTMRLVLDVVVVAERGPAAKADSADFQYFVAVTGPDQAILSKRPFPVRIAFDTPQKRSGITDHIEEAIPLGGRQGTDLNIIVGFQQSPEVVDFYKKFRGR
;
A
#
# COMPACT_ATOMS: atom_id res chain seq x y z
N MET A 1 -7.31 -1.09 -9.21
CA MET A 1 -8.76 -0.89 -9.04
C MET A 1 -9.46 -1.03 -10.37
N PHE A 2 -10.66 -1.58 -10.36
CA PHE A 2 -11.45 -1.79 -11.57
C PHE A 2 -12.54 -0.74 -11.74
N GLY A 3 -12.95 -0.52 -12.99
CA GLY A 3 -14.12 0.28 -13.31
C GLY A 3 -15.45 -0.46 -13.04
N PRO A 4 -16.59 0.20 -13.29
CA PRO A 4 -17.90 -0.39 -13.17
C PRO A 4 -18.15 -1.34 -14.36
N ALA A 5 -17.74 -2.60 -14.23
CA ALA A 5 -18.20 -3.67 -15.11
C ALA A 5 -18.28 -5.00 -14.35
N PRO A 6 -19.19 -5.90 -14.76
CA PRO A 6 -19.47 -7.14 -14.03
C PRO A 6 -18.29 -8.12 -14.06
N GLU A 7 -17.48 -8.10 -15.11
CA GLU A 7 -16.32 -8.96 -15.25
C GLU A 7 -15.00 -8.20 -15.07
N ARG A 8 -14.04 -8.84 -14.38
CA ARG A 8 -12.71 -8.30 -14.18
C ARG A 8 -11.79 -8.71 -15.32
N ARG A 9 -11.42 -7.74 -16.16
CA ARG A 9 -10.55 -7.91 -17.33
C ARG A 9 -9.50 -6.78 -17.37
N PRO A 10 -8.35 -6.97 -18.03
CA PRO A 10 -7.31 -5.94 -18.11
C PRO A 10 -7.78 -4.60 -18.69
N ASP A 11 -8.68 -4.61 -19.68
CA ASP A 11 -9.30 -3.43 -20.28
C ASP A 11 -10.29 -2.72 -19.35
N ASN A 12 -10.81 -3.40 -18.33
CA ASN A 12 -11.66 -2.84 -17.29
C ASN A 12 -10.89 -2.28 -16.08
N VAL A 13 -9.56 -2.19 -16.14
CA VAL A 13 -8.79 -1.57 -15.06
C VAL A 13 -8.97 -0.05 -15.13
N ALA A 14 -9.49 0.54 -14.04
CA ALA A 14 -9.67 1.99 -13.94
C ALA A 14 -8.39 2.67 -13.45
N PHE A 15 -7.72 2.11 -12.44
CA PHE A 15 -6.48 2.67 -11.93
C PHE A 15 -5.51 1.58 -11.49
N TYR A 16 -4.24 1.77 -11.80
CA TYR A 16 -3.13 1.02 -11.23
C TYR A 16 -2.56 1.79 -10.04
N GLY A 17 -2.24 1.07 -8.97
CA GLY A 17 -1.54 1.62 -7.81
C GLY A 17 -0.12 1.07 -7.77
N LEU A 18 0.85 1.93 -7.48
CA LEU A 18 2.24 1.57 -7.27
C LEU A 18 2.74 2.19 -5.96
N LEU A 19 3.33 1.37 -5.10
CA LEU A 19 4.16 1.86 -4.00
C LEU A 19 5.57 1.97 -4.58
N SER A 20 6.00 3.16 -4.97
CA SER A 20 7.24 3.33 -5.74
C SER A 20 8.47 3.37 -4.84
N GLU A 21 8.36 4.00 -3.68
CA GLU A 21 9.45 4.17 -2.73
C GLU A 21 8.87 4.11 -1.30
N ALA A 22 9.68 3.61 -0.37
CA ALA A 22 9.37 3.59 1.05
C ALA A 22 10.68 3.83 1.84
N ASP A 23 10.79 4.98 2.50
CA ASP A 23 11.91 5.27 3.41
C ASP A 23 11.44 5.05 4.86
N ALA A 24 12.12 4.17 5.57
CA ALA A 24 11.76 3.80 6.93
C ALA A 24 12.91 4.11 7.89
N LYS A 25 12.59 4.81 8.98
CA LYS A 25 13.50 5.07 10.09
C LYS A 25 12.92 4.50 11.37
N CYS A 26 13.72 3.68 12.05
CA CYS A 26 13.36 3.04 13.30
C CYS A 26 14.19 3.64 14.43
N VAL A 27 13.55 4.29 15.39
CA VAL A 27 14.20 4.85 16.58
C VAL A 27 13.77 4.06 17.80
N TYR A 28 14.73 3.47 18.49
CA TYR A 28 14.49 2.63 19.66
C TYR A 28 14.61 3.45 20.94
N SER A 29 13.62 3.30 21.83
CA SER A 29 13.61 3.90 23.16
C SER A 29 13.01 2.92 24.17
N GLY A 30 13.87 2.31 24.99
CA GLY A 30 13.47 1.25 25.92
C GLY A 30 12.81 0.09 25.18
N ASP A 31 11.58 -0.25 25.57
CA ASP A 31 10.80 -1.36 24.99
C ASP A 31 9.84 -0.89 23.86
N THR A 32 10.12 0.26 23.24
CA THR A 32 9.29 0.81 22.15
C THR A 32 10.18 1.20 20.97
N MET A 33 9.71 0.87 19.76
CA MET A 33 10.28 1.32 18.51
C MET A 33 9.35 2.36 17.87
N ARG A 34 9.85 3.57 17.62
CA ARG A 34 9.16 4.55 16.80
C ARG A 34 9.54 4.34 15.35
N LEU A 35 8.55 3.99 14.53
CA LEU A 35 8.66 3.94 13.08
C LEU A 35 8.26 5.29 12.51
N VAL A 36 9.15 5.88 11.71
CA VAL A 36 8.85 7.01 10.82
C VAL A 36 8.97 6.48 9.41
N LEU A 37 7.90 6.55 8.63
CA LEU A 37 7.80 5.96 7.30
C LEU A 37 7.28 7.00 6.30
N ASP A 38 8.05 7.26 5.26
CA ASP A 38 7.63 8.02 4.09
C ASP A 38 7.36 7.06 2.93
N VAL A 39 6.11 6.97 2.48
CA VAL A 39 5.71 6.09 1.38
C VAL A 39 5.27 6.92 0.19
N VAL A 40 5.90 6.71 -0.96
CA VAL A 40 5.44 7.31 -2.22
C VAL A 40 4.40 6.39 -2.85
N VAL A 41 3.14 6.85 -2.81
CA VAL A 41 2.02 6.17 -3.44
C VAL A 41 1.68 6.84 -4.75
N VAL A 42 1.65 6.03 -5.81
CA VAL A 42 1.44 6.48 -7.17
C VAL A 42 0.15 5.86 -7.70
N ALA A 43 -0.66 6.69 -8.34
CA ALA A 43 -1.81 6.30 -9.13
C ALA A 43 -1.49 6.44 -10.63
N GLU A 44 -1.90 5.46 -11.43
CA GLU A 44 -1.86 5.54 -12.89
C GLU A 44 -3.25 5.20 -13.46
N ARG A 45 -3.71 5.98 -14.43
CA ARG A 45 -4.98 5.76 -15.13
C ARG A 45 -4.89 4.51 -16.00
N GLY A 46 -5.80 3.56 -15.80
CA GLY A 46 -6.00 2.43 -16.69
C GLY A 46 -6.97 2.73 -17.84
N PRO A 47 -7.21 1.76 -18.75
CA PRO A 47 -8.04 1.96 -19.93
C PRO A 47 -9.49 2.36 -19.60
N ALA A 48 -10.00 1.97 -18.42
CA ALA A 48 -11.35 2.31 -17.97
C ALA A 48 -11.40 3.51 -17.01
N ALA A 49 -10.32 4.29 -16.88
CA ALA A 49 -10.27 5.45 -15.98
C ALA A 49 -11.23 6.56 -16.46
N LYS A 50 -12.20 6.93 -15.62
CA LYS A 50 -13.13 8.06 -15.89
C LYS A 50 -13.09 9.16 -14.83
N ALA A 51 -12.67 8.84 -13.61
CA ALA A 51 -12.60 9.80 -12.51
C ALA A 51 -11.27 10.55 -12.51
N ASP A 52 -11.23 11.76 -11.93
CA ASP A 52 -10.01 12.56 -11.80
C ASP A 52 -9.26 12.35 -10.49
N SER A 53 -9.61 11.27 -9.78
CA SER A 53 -8.90 10.82 -8.59
C SER A 53 -9.00 9.31 -8.42
N ALA A 54 -8.02 8.74 -7.75
CA ALA A 54 -7.99 7.34 -7.33
C ALA A 54 -7.89 7.27 -5.80
N ASP A 55 -8.72 6.43 -5.20
CA ASP A 55 -8.71 6.17 -3.76
C ASP A 55 -8.09 4.79 -3.51
N PHE A 56 -6.91 4.74 -2.90
CA PHE A 56 -6.29 3.47 -2.50
C PHE A 56 -6.35 3.28 -0.99
N GLN A 57 -6.22 2.02 -0.58
CA GLN A 57 -5.84 1.68 0.77
C GLN A 57 -4.56 0.87 0.69
N TYR A 58 -3.50 1.36 1.30
CA TYR A 58 -2.33 0.52 1.58
C TYR A 58 -2.34 0.15 3.06
N PHE A 59 -1.47 -0.76 3.45
CA PHE A 59 -1.30 -1.13 4.85
C PHE A 59 0.17 -1.10 5.21
N VAL A 60 0.43 -0.84 6.48
CA VAL A 60 1.71 -1.14 7.14
C VAL A 60 1.46 -2.28 8.10
N ALA A 61 2.22 -3.37 7.98
CA ALA A 61 2.19 -4.49 8.89
C ALA A 61 3.55 -4.66 9.55
N VAL A 62 3.54 -4.92 10.85
CA VAL A 62 4.72 -5.36 11.60
C VAL A 62 4.58 -6.85 11.81
N THR A 63 5.60 -7.59 11.41
CA THR A 63 5.65 -9.04 11.57
C THR A 63 6.86 -9.41 12.43
N GLY A 64 6.71 -10.44 13.25
CA GLY A 64 7.82 -11.00 14.01
C GLY A 64 8.57 -12.08 13.21
N PRO A 65 9.37 -12.90 13.91
CA PRO A 65 9.88 -14.14 13.35
C PRO A 65 8.73 -15.00 12.78
N ASP A 66 9.03 -15.79 11.74
CA ASP A 66 8.08 -16.69 11.08
C ASP A 66 6.86 -16.00 10.43
N GLN A 67 6.98 -14.71 10.09
CA GLN A 67 5.91 -13.92 9.45
C GLN A 67 4.64 -13.76 10.30
N ALA A 68 4.71 -14.00 11.61
CA ALA A 68 3.59 -13.77 12.51
C ALA A 68 3.19 -12.29 12.49
N ILE A 69 1.94 -11.97 12.14
CA ILE A 69 1.44 -10.60 12.10
C ILE A 69 1.21 -10.10 13.52
N LEU A 70 2.02 -9.13 13.95
CA LEU A 70 1.94 -8.52 15.27
C LEU A 70 1.00 -7.31 15.25
N SER A 71 1.06 -6.53 14.17
CA SER A 71 0.14 -5.44 13.92
C SER A 71 -0.04 -5.25 12.42
N LYS A 72 -1.21 -4.76 12.01
CA LYS A 72 -1.49 -4.35 10.63
C LYS A 72 -2.48 -3.20 10.67
N ARG A 73 -2.13 -2.08 10.03
CA ARG A 73 -2.99 -0.89 9.94
C ARG A 73 -3.17 -0.46 8.49
N PRO A 74 -4.41 -0.23 8.04
CA PRO A 74 -4.68 0.34 6.73
C PRO A 74 -4.58 1.87 6.76
N PHE A 75 -4.10 2.44 5.66
CA PHE A 75 -3.96 3.87 5.43
C PHE A 75 -4.68 4.24 4.12
N PRO A 76 -5.77 5.03 4.18
CA PRO A 76 -6.47 5.51 3.01
C PRO A 76 -5.70 6.67 2.36
N VAL A 77 -5.58 6.64 1.05
CA VAL A 77 -4.96 7.72 0.27
C VAL A 77 -5.81 8.08 -0.93
N ARG A 78 -5.95 9.38 -1.17
CA ARG A 78 -6.64 9.91 -2.35
C ARG A 78 -5.64 10.67 -3.20
N ILE A 79 -5.49 10.24 -4.44
CA ILE A 79 -4.56 10.84 -5.41
C ILE A 79 -5.39 11.50 -6.51
N ALA A 80 -5.32 12.83 -6.59
CA ALA A 80 -5.93 13.59 -7.67
C ALA A 80 -5.01 13.62 -8.90
N PHE A 81 -5.61 13.68 -10.07
CA PHE A 81 -4.91 13.82 -11.34
C PHE A 81 -5.24 15.18 -11.94
N ASP A 82 -4.22 15.98 -12.22
CA ASP A 82 -4.39 17.14 -13.09
C ASP A 82 -4.55 16.67 -14.53
N THR A 83 -5.55 17.16 -15.25
CA THR A 83 -5.70 16.84 -16.68
C THR A 83 -4.58 17.54 -17.46
N PRO A 84 -3.83 16.86 -18.36
CA PRO A 84 -4.03 15.53 -18.94
C PRO A 84 -3.13 14.41 -18.36
N GLN A 85 -2.65 14.54 -17.14
CA GLN A 85 -1.70 13.59 -16.54
C GLN A 85 -2.31 12.18 -16.41
N LYS A 86 -1.56 11.19 -16.90
CA LYS A 86 -1.89 9.77 -16.76
C LYS A 86 -1.47 9.18 -15.43
N ARG A 87 -0.51 9.81 -14.76
CA ARG A 87 0.09 9.33 -13.51
C ARG A 87 0.23 10.51 -12.54
N SER A 88 -0.07 10.28 -11.28
CA SER A 88 0.07 11.24 -10.19
C SER A 88 0.52 10.48 -8.93
N GLY A 89 1.08 11.18 -7.94
CA GLY A 89 1.53 10.54 -6.72
C GLY A 89 1.57 11.49 -5.54
N ILE A 90 1.57 10.91 -4.35
CA ILE A 90 1.73 11.61 -3.09
C ILE A 90 2.79 10.91 -2.26
N THR A 91 3.43 11.65 -1.35
CA THR A 91 4.19 11.08 -0.25
C THR A 91 3.31 11.09 0.98
N ASP A 92 3.06 9.92 1.55
CA ASP A 92 2.33 9.78 2.81
C ASP A 92 3.33 9.55 3.95
N HIS A 93 3.20 10.36 5.00
CA HIS A 93 4.12 10.37 6.14
C HIS A 93 3.42 9.73 7.35
N ILE A 94 3.95 8.61 7.82
CA ILE A 94 3.41 7.85 8.94
C ILE A 94 4.40 7.85 10.09
N GLU A 95 3.89 8.09 11.30
CA GLU A 95 4.62 7.80 12.52
C GLU A 95 3.82 6.86 13.41
N GLU A 96 4.44 5.76 13.81
CA GLU A 96 3.81 4.73 14.66
C GLU A 96 4.74 4.31 15.79
N ALA A 97 4.18 4.14 16.99
CA ALA A 97 4.88 3.59 18.14
C ALA A 97 4.55 2.09 18.26
N ILE A 98 5.57 1.25 18.16
CA ILE A 98 5.44 -0.21 18.16
C ILE A 98 6.05 -0.74 19.47
N PRO A 99 5.25 -1.31 20.38
CA PRO A 99 5.75 -1.99 21.56
C PRO A 99 6.54 -3.25 21.17
N LEU A 100 7.77 -3.34 21.66
CA LEU A 100 8.64 -4.49 21.43
C LEU A 100 8.26 -5.67 22.33
N GLY A 101 7.80 -5.42 23.56
CA GLY A 101 7.38 -6.49 24.47
C GLY A 101 8.50 -7.49 24.74
N GLY A 102 9.74 -7.01 24.88
CA GLY A 102 10.94 -7.82 25.07
C GLY A 102 11.53 -8.43 23.79
N ARG A 103 10.94 -8.21 22.61
CA ARG A 103 11.52 -8.62 21.30
C ARG A 103 12.68 -7.72 20.90
N GLN A 104 13.67 -8.25 20.20
CA GLN A 104 14.69 -7.41 19.58
C GLN A 104 14.09 -6.76 18.33
N GLY A 105 14.42 -5.48 18.08
CA GLY A 105 13.95 -4.77 16.90
C GLY A 105 14.37 -5.43 15.57
N THR A 106 15.53 -6.09 15.56
CA THR A 106 16.05 -6.87 14.42
C THR A 106 15.19 -8.07 14.04
N ASP A 107 14.33 -8.53 14.93
CA ASP A 107 13.43 -9.66 14.70
C ASP A 107 12.11 -9.21 14.04
N LEU A 108 11.92 -7.90 13.86
CA LEU A 108 10.72 -7.32 13.29
C LEU A 108 10.92 -6.97 11.82
N ASN A 109 9.92 -7.30 11.01
CA ASN A 109 9.86 -6.88 9.62
C ASN A 109 8.67 -5.94 9.40
N ILE A 110 8.92 -4.86 8.67
CA ILE A 110 7.91 -3.90 8.25
C ILE A 110 7.52 -4.23 6.81
N ILE A 111 6.23 -4.51 6.61
CA ILE A 111 5.67 -4.86 5.31
C ILE A 111 4.70 -3.77 4.90
N VAL A 112 4.91 -3.19 3.72
CA VAL A 112 3.98 -2.25 3.09
C VAL A 112 3.37 -2.89 1.86
N GLY A 113 2.06 -2.78 1.70
CA GLY A 113 1.36 -3.34 0.55
C GLY A 113 -0.02 -2.74 0.36
N PHE A 114 -0.59 -2.87 -0.84
CA PHE A 114 -1.98 -2.48 -1.04
C PHE A 114 -2.93 -3.45 -0.35
N GLN A 115 -3.90 -2.90 0.39
CA GLN A 115 -5.05 -3.65 0.85
C GLN A 115 -5.98 -3.85 -0.35
N GLN A 116 -6.18 -5.10 -0.73
CA GLN A 116 -7.02 -5.48 -1.85
C GLN A 116 -8.11 -6.42 -1.39
N SER A 117 -9.22 -6.42 -2.13
CA SER A 117 -10.26 -7.41 -1.94
C SER A 117 -9.80 -8.77 -2.48
N PRO A 118 -10.35 -9.89 -1.98
CA PRO A 118 -9.99 -11.23 -2.46
C PRO A 118 -10.13 -11.37 -3.99
N GLU A 119 -11.15 -10.73 -4.58
CA GLU A 119 -11.41 -10.78 -6.02
C GLU A 119 -10.30 -10.11 -6.83
N VAL A 120 -9.78 -8.97 -6.34
CA VAL A 120 -8.64 -8.28 -7.00
C VAL A 120 -7.37 -9.12 -6.87
N VAL A 121 -7.15 -9.75 -5.71
CA VAL A 121 -6.02 -10.66 -5.50
C VAL A 121 -6.09 -11.83 -6.47
N ASP A 122 -7.26 -12.45 -6.63
CA ASP A 122 -7.44 -13.58 -7.54
C ASP A 122 -7.31 -13.19 -9.00
N PHE A 123 -7.77 -12.00 -9.38
CA PHE A 123 -7.46 -11.44 -10.70
C PHE A 123 -5.95 -11.37 -10.92
N TYR A 124 -5.20 -10.75 -9.99
CA TYR A 124 -3.76 -10.63 -10.15
C TYR A 124 -3.06 -11.99 -10.12
N LYS A 125 -3.56 -13.02 -9.42
CA LYS A 125 -3.00 -14.38 -9.51
C LYS A 125 -3.19 -14.99 -10.90
N LYS A 126 -4.36 -14.79 -11.51
CA LYS A 126 -4.72 -15.36 -12.82
C LYS A 126 -4.08 -14.65 -14.01
N PHE A 127 -3.92 -13.34 -13.90
CA PHE A 127 -3.45 -12.47 -14.98
C PHE A 127 -2.04 -11.92 -14.74
N ARG A 128 -1.31 -12.46 -13.75
CA ARG A 128 0.13 -12.22 -13.59
C ARG A 128 0.91 -12.99 -14.66
N GLY A 129 1.41 -12.26 -15.66
CA GLY A 129 2.48 -12.71 -16.54
C GLY A 129 2.08 -12.87 -18.02
N ARG A 130 2.44 -11.87 -18.83
CA ARG A 130 3.72 -11.86 -19.56
C ARG A 130 4.29 -10.45 -19.52
#